data_AF-A0A267DAS5-F1
#
_entry.id   AF-A0A267DAS5-F1
#
_cell.length_a   1.000
_cell.length_b   1.000
_cell.length_c   1.000
_cell.angle_alpha   90.00
_cell.angle_beta   90.00
_cell.angle_gamma   90.00
#
_symmetry.space_group_name_H-M   'P 1'
#
loop_
_entity.id
_entity.type
_entity.pdbx_description
1 polymer ?
#
loop_
_entity_poly.entity_id
_entity_poly.type
_entity_poly.pdbx_seq_one_letter_code
_entity_poly.pdbx_strand_id
1 'polypeptide(L)'
;REVSVVLESQEATQLELHFSYVVSRARWSPKYDIRVFSNESAMKIIYYGMVQQNTGEDWENAQISLSTSMPGVGGTVPPLTVQKAHFKSNKPVSFVSSVVGGGGGVSGSSPVRRAQSMRTGGSSTLRKSKHMPVDEILAAEAADDASMASEQAGRAGDTLRSGGSNIQSTQFEVPRLFTIPCDGEEHKVTIAIIDLCPTFEYESVPQRAPYAYLKAAVTNTSNYALLAGPTNIYVDNNFIGKSELKAAAPSEEFHCHLGADHGIKMSYKPMYKKREGGQSKTALFSHKQVIELRNTHQKPIRVQVIEPVPRPIEDKIKVNIVEPPKLNSEKYDKQKPIRLSKSHCVEWDVDLDAGEGKELVLRYNIELPAGETLEYTVSEN
;
A
#
# COMPACT_ATOMS: atom_id res chain seq x y z
N ARG A 1 12.54 -35.85 1.15
CA ARG A 1 13.77 -35.57 1.94
C ARG A 1 13.97 -36.75 2.89
N GLU A 2 15.19 -37.02 3.35
CA GLU A 2 15.48 -38.14 4.25
C GLU A 2 16.26 -37.62 5.47
N VAL A 3 15.82 -37.98 6.67
CA VAL A 3 16.54 -37.74 7.93
C VAL A 3 16.87 -39.12 8.50
N SER A 4 18.15 -39.44 8.58
CA SER A 4 18.63 -40.71 9.13
C SER A 4 19.21 -40.48 10.53
N VAL A 5 18.65 -41.13 11.54
CA VAL A 5 19.18 -41.12 12.92
C VAL A 5 19.59 -42.54 13.30
N VAL A 6 20.84 -42.70 13.72
CA VAL A 6 21.37 -43.96 14.25
C VAL A 6 21.27 -43.91 15.76
N LEU A 7 20.67 -44.95 16.36
CA LEU A 7 20.47 -45.08 17.80
C LEU A 7 21.07 -46.39 18.29
N GLU A 8 21.69 -46.37 19.47
CA GLU A 8 22.15 -47.56 20.18
C GLU A 8 21.56 -47.53 21.61
N SER A 9 20.98 -48.65 22.05
CA SER A 9 20.48 -48.81 23.42
C SER A 9 21.00 -50.13 24.00
N GLN A 10 21.49 -50.08 25.24
CA GLN A 10 22.03 -51.25 25.95
C GLN A 10 20.91 -52.12 26.57
N GLU A 11 19.73 -51.54 26.79
CA GLU A 11 18.55 -52.22 27.36
C GLU A 11 17.27 -51.80 26.62
N ALA A 12 16.17 -52.53 26.81
CA ALA A 12 14.89 -52.22 26.18
C ALA A 12 14.29 -50.94 26.81
N THR A 13 14.18 -49.88 26.01
CA THR A 13 13.69 -48.56 26.45
C THR A 13 12.70 -47.97 25.45
N GLN A 14 11.85 -47.05 25.92
CA GLN A 14 11.03 -46.20 25.05
C GLN A 14 11.75 -44.88 24.82
N LEU A 15 11.86 -44.46 23.56
CA LEU A 15 12.49 -43.22 23.15
C LEU A 15 11.49 -42.39 22.35
N GLU A 16 11.30 -41.14 22.76
CA GLU A 16 10.56 -40.12 22.01
C GLU A 16 11.57 -39.21 21.31
N LEU A 17 11.44 -39.05 19.99
CA LEU A 17 12.33 -38.22 19.18
C LEU A 17 11.56 -37.00 18.65
N HIS A 18 12.10 -35.82 18.89
CA HIS A 18 11.62 -34.57 18.30
C HIS A 18 12.60 -34.08 17.24
N PHE A 19 12.09 -33.77 16.06
CA PHE A 19 12.86 -33.21 14.95
C PHE A 19 12.41 -31.78 14.66
N SER A 20 13.38 -30.87 14.57
CA SER A 20 13.16 -29.49 14.15
C SER A 20 14.07 -29.19 12.96
N TYR A 21 13.49 -28.69 11.88
CA TYR A 21 14.24 -28.34 10.68
C TYR A 21 13.57 -27.17 9.95
N VAL A 22 14.33 -26.49 9.10
CA VAL A 22 13.85 -25.35 8.32
C VAL A 22 13.49 -25.82 6.90
N VAL A 23 12.33 -25.37 6.43
CA VAL A 23 11.89 -25.58 5.05
C VAL A 23 11.90 -24.26 4.29
N SER A 24 12.20 -24.34 3.00
CA SER A 24 12.02 -23.23 2.07
C SER A 24 10.70 -23.41 1.31
N ARG A 25 10.28 -22.38 0.57
CA ARG A 25 9.03 -22.38 -0.23
C ARG A 25 7.75 -22.47 0.59
N ALA A 26 7.77 -21.95 1.81
CA ALA A 26 6.59 -21.61 2.58
C ALA A 26 6.54 -20.11 2.80
N ARG A 27 5.36 -19.51 2.66
CA ARG A 27 5.12 -18.08 2.95
C ARG A 27 3.70 -17.88 3.43
N TRP A 28 3.44 -16.71 4.01
CA TRP A 28 2.09 -16.30 4.31
C TRP A 28 1.88 -14.80 4.05
N SER A 29 0.64 -14.38 3.93
CA SER A 29 0.26 -12.96 3.88
C SER A 29 -1.00 -12.68 4.71
N PRO A 30 -1.14 -11.49 5.31
CA PRO A 30 -2.34 -11.13 6.06
C PRO A 30 -3.53 -10.86 5.13
N LYS A 31 -4.73 -11.21 5.57
CA LYS A 31 -5.98 -10.88 4.88
C LYS A 31 -7.11 -10.67 5.88
N TYR A 32 -8.03 -9.76 5.56
CA TYR A 32 -9.09 -9.38 6.50
C TYR A 32 -10.48 -9.46 5.88
N ASP A 33 -11.45 -9.85 6.71
CA ASP A 33 -12.86 -9.53 6.50
C ASP A 33 -13.30 -8.59 7.63
N ILE A 34 -13.68 -7.36 7.30
CA ILE A 34 -14.22 -6.38 8.24
C ILE A 34 -15.73 -6.32 8.07
N ARG A 35 -16.46 -6.60 9.15
CA ARG A 35 -17.93 -6.56 9.21
C ARG A 35 -18.35 -5.44 10.15
N VAL A 36 -19.16 -4.53 9.63
CA VAL A 36 -19.66 -3.39 10.37
C VAL A 36 -21.17 -3.54 10.56
N PHE A 37 -21.62 -3.38 11.80
CA PHE A 37 -23.02 -3.41 12.19
C PHE A 37 -23.42 -1.97 12.56
N SER A 38 -24.02 -1.27 11.61
CA SER A 38 -24.20 0.18 11.68
C SER A 38 -25.19 0.63 12.76
N ASN A 39 -26.14 -0.24 13.09
CA ASN A 39 -27.16 0.01 14.14
C ASN A 39 -26.63 -0.23 15.56
N GLU A 40 -25.61 -1.08 15.70
CA GLU A 40 -25.06 -1.48 17.00
C GLU A 40 -23.75 -0.75 17.34
N SER A 41 -23.23 0.06 16.41
CA SER A 41 -21.89 0.66 16.51
C SER A 41 -20.82 -0.39 16.85
N ALA A 42 -20.91 -1.53 16.16
CA ALA A 42 -20.02 -2.66 16.35
C ALA A 42 -19.26 -3.00 15.07
N MET A 43 -18.01 -3.40 15.22
CA MET A 43 -17.16 -3.89 14.13
C MET A 43 -16.54 -5.22 14.54
N LYS A 44 -16.60 -6.19 13.64
CA LYS A 44 -15.90 -7.47 13.76
C LYS A 44 -14.85 -7.57 12.67
N ILE A 45 -13.59 -7.74 13.06
CA ILE A 45 -12.47 -8.00 12.17
C ILE A 45 -12.14 -9.48 12.26
N ILE A 46 -12.21 -10.18 11.12
CA ILE A 46 -11.72 -11.55 11.01
C ILE A 46 -10.34 -11.48 10.35
N TYR A 47 -9.31 -11.84 11.11
CA TYR A 47 -7.93 -11.79 10.69
C TYR A 47 -7.49 -13.17 10.22
N TYR A 48 -7.12 -13.27 8.94
CA TYR A 48 -6.62 -14.47 8.29
C TYR A 48 -5.13 -14.38 7.99
N GLY A 49 -4.47 -15.54 8.07
CA GLY A 49 -3.21 -15.80 7.38
C GLY A 49 -3.50 -16.60 6.10
N MET A 50 -3.08 -16.09 4.95
CA MET A 50 -3.10 -16.82 3.70
C MET A 50 -1.77 -17.56 3.59
N VAL A 51 -1.76 -18.84 3.97
CA VAL A 51 -0.55 -19.68 4.00
C VAL A 51 -0.42 -20.39 2.66
N GLN A 52 0.74 -20.28 2.03
CA GLN A 52 1.05 -20.96 0.78
C GLN A 52 2.35 -21.73 0.96
N GLN A 53 2.34 -23.01 0.61
CA GLN A 53 3.52 -23.84 0.77
C GLN A 53 3.70 -24.79 -0.42
N ASN A 54 4.95 -25.01 -0.80
CA ASN A 54 5.38 -26.02 -1.78
C ASN A 54 6.69 -26.66 -1.30
N THR A 55 6.64 -27.21 -0.08
CA THR A 55 7.82 -27.70 0.66
C THR A 55 8.20 -29.14 0.29
N GLY A 56 7.30 -29.86 -0.38
CA GLY A 56 7.40 -31.28 -0.69
C GLY A 56 6.70 -32.18 0.34
N GLU A 57 6.04 -31.61 1.35
CA GLU A 57 5.36 -32.34 2.41
C GLU A 57 4.00 -31.71 2.70
N ASP A 58 3.02 -32.55 3.03
CA ASP A 58 1.71 -32.11 3.51
C ASP A 58 1.78 -31.87 5.01
N TRP A 59 1.26 -30.74 5.48
CA TRP A 59 1.15 -30.46 6.90
C TRP A 59 -0.22 -30.89 7.39
N GLU A 60 -0.35 -32.10 7.93
CA GLU A 60 -1.63 -32.64 8.40
C GLU A 60 -1.89 -32.31 9.87
N ASN A 61 -3.07 -31.74 10.18
CA ASN A 61 -3.47 -31.36 11.53
C ASN A 61 -2.38 -30.58 12.31
N ALA A 62 -1.64 -29.73 11.60
CA ALA A 62 -0.51 -29.03 12.15
C ALA A 62 -0.96 -27.84 13.03
N GLN A 63 -0.28 -27.66 14.16
CA GLN A 63 -0.35 -26.41 14.92
C GLN A 63 0.51 -25.37 14.21
N ILE A 64 -0.11 -24.26 13.79
CA ILE A 64 0.55 -23.24 12.97
C ILE A 64 0.87 -22.02 13.83
N SER A 65 2.09 -21.52 13.68
CA SER A 65 2.48 -20.22 14.19
C SER A 65 3.05 -19.39 13.04
N LEU A 66 2.50 -18.20 12.81
CA LEU A 66 2.88 -17.32 11.71
C LEU A 66 3.75 -16.20 12.24
N SER A 67 4.82 -15.87 11.52
CA SER A 67 5.76 -14.84 11.94
C SER A 67 6.02 -13.83 10.84
N THR A 68 6.16 -12.56 11.21
CA THR A 68 6.70 -11.53 10.31
C THR A 68 8.22 -11.48 10.28
N SER A 69 8.91 -12.33 11.07
CA SER A 69 10.35 -12.52 10.91
C SER A 69 10.68 -12.97 9.50
N MET A 70 11.75 -12.43 8.93
CA MET A 70 12.39 -13.01 7.75
C MET A 70 13.60 -13.86 8.21
N PRO A 71 13.42 -15.15 8.54
CA PRO A 71 14.53 -16.00 8.98
C PRO A 71 15.62 -16.15 7.90
N GLY A 72 15.29 -15.94 6.62
CA GLY A 72 16.25 -16.01 5.51
C GLY A 72 17.15 -14.77 5.34
N VAL A 73 16.94 -13.69 6.10
CA VAL A 73 17.87 -12.55 6.14
C VAL A 73 18.87 -12.85 7.24
N GLY A 74 19.97 -13.53 6.89
CA GLY A 74 21.04 -13.83 7.83
C GLY A 74 21.46 -12.58 8.60
N GLY A 75 21.79 -12.73 9.89
CA GLY A 75 22.17 -11.61 10.77
C GLY A 75 23.50 -10.95 10.40
N THR A 76 24.20 -11.46 9.39
CA THR A 76 25.47 -10.94 8.89
C THR A 76 25.24 -9.91 7.79
N VAL A 77 25.85 -8.74 7.94
CA VAL A 77 25.83 -7.70 6.90
C VAL A 77 26.47 -8.25 5.63
N PRO A 78 25.79 -8.25 4.47
CA PRO A 78 26.40 -8.70 3.23
C PRO A 78 27.66 -7.89 2.93
N PRO A 79 28.79 -8.53 2.58
CA PRO A 79 30.02 -7.81 2.31
C PRO A 79 29.87 -6.93 1.07
N LEU A 80 30.24 -5.65 1.19
CA LEU A 80 30.29 -4.74 0.04
C LEU A 80 31.45 -5.12 -0.90
N THR A 81 31.14 -5.37 -2.17
CA THR A 81 32.17 -5.43 -3.22
C THR A 81 32.55 -4.04 -3.69
N VAL A 82 33.85 -3.73 -3.74
CA VAL A 82 34.37 -2.45 -4.23
C VAL A 82 33.99 -2.25 -5.71
N GLN A 83 33.24 -1.19 -6.02
CA GLN A 83 33.04 -0.75 -7.39
C GLN A 83 34.32 -0.08 -7.91
N LYS A 84 35.04 -0.74 -8.81
CA LYS A 84 36.21 -0.16 -9.49
C LYS A 84 35.75 0.54 -10.76
N ALA A 85 35.81 1.88 -10.76
CA ALA A 85 35.58 2.67 -11.96
C ALA A 85 36.84 2.71 -12.82
N HIS A 86 36.71 2.40 -14.10
CA HIS A 86 37.77 2.58 -15.09
C HIS A 86 37.27 3.50 -16.20
N PHE A 87 38.16 4.37 -16.71
CA PHE A 87 37.88 5.11 -17.93
C PHE A 87 37.62 4.14 -19.08
N LYS A 88 36.64 4.46 -19.93
CA LYS A 88 36.36 3.70 -21.15
C LYS A 88 37.61 3.76 -22.04
N SER A 89 38.40 2.68 -22.02
CA SER A 89 39.62 2.57 -22.82
C SER A 89 39.23 2.59 -24.29
N ASN A 90 39.48 3.71 -24.96
CA ASN A 90 39.29 3.86 -26.40
C ASN A 90 40.50 3.30 -27.17
N LYS A 91 41.04 2.16 -26.73
CA LYS A 91 42.08 1.48 -27.50
C LYS A 91 41.42 0.90 -28.75
N PRO A 92 41.84 1.31 -29.95
CA PRO A 92 41.37 0.65 -31.16
C PRO A 92 41.74 -0.83 -31.04
N VAL A 93 40.75 -1.69 -31.27
CA VAL A 93 40.98 -3.13 -31.35
C VAL A 93 41.93 -3.34 -32.53
N SER A 94 43.21 -3.57 -32.26
CA SER A 94 44.16 -3.94 -33.29
C SER A 94 43.81 -5.36 -33.72
N PHE A 95 43.01 -5.48 -34.78
CA PHE A 95 42.82 -6.73 -35.49
C PHE A 95 44.16 -7.11 -36.12
N VAL A 96 44.90 -7.99 -35.46
CA VAL A 96 46.03 -8.65 -36.07
C VAL A 96 45.44 -9.61 -37.10
N SER A 97 45.38 -9.18 -38.36
CA SER A 97 45.01 -10.08 -39.46
C SER A 97 46.16 -11.06 -39.63
N SER A 98 45.96 -12.32 -39.23
CA SER A 98 46.84 -13.40 -39.61
C SER A 98 46.78 -13.54 -41.14
N VAL A 99 47.86 -13.12 -41.82
CA VAL A 99 48.08 -13.46 -43.22
C VAL A 99 48.37 -14.96 -43.27
N VAL A 100 47.35 -15.74 -43.57
CA VAL A 100 47.51 -17.10 -44.09
C VAL A 100 47.91 -16.94 -45.55
N GLY A 101 49.13 -17.36 -45.88
CA GLY A 101 49.65 -17.36 -47.24
C GLY A 101 48.79 -18.22 -48.17
N GLY A 102 48.29 -17.60 -49.23
CA GLY A 102 47.61 -18.29 -50.32
C GLY A 102 48.61 -18.77 -51.37
N GLY A 103 48.50 -20.05 -51.73
CA GLY A 103 49.06 -20.61 -52.95
C GLY A 103 47.95 -21.18 -53.84
N GLY A 104 47.80 -20.59 -55.04
CA GLY A 104 47.56 -21.32 -56.30
C GLY A 104 46.13 -21.63 -56.78
N GLY A 105 45.80 -21.10 -57.97
CA GLY A 105 44.90 -21.72 -58.97
C GLY A 105 43.45 -21.19 -59.05
N VAL A 106 42.74 -20.99 -60.17
CA VAL A 106 42.91 -20.70 -61.62
C VAL A 106 41.47 -20.71 -62.21
N SER A 107 41.15 -19.79 -63.15
CA SER A 107 40.05 -19.81 -64.17
C SER A 107 38.58 -19.78 -63.68
N GLY A 108 37.61 -19.11 -64.32
CA GLY A 108 37.55 -18.31 -65.55
C GLY A 108 36.10 -17.84 -65.87
N SER A 109 35.98 -16.92 -66.84
CA SER A 109 34.80 -16.49 -67.63
C SER A 109 33.77 -15.45 -67.08
N SER A 110 33.56 -14.40 -67.90
CA SER A 110 32.68 -13.20 -67.79
C SER A 110 31.31 -13.42 -68.52
N PRO A 111 30.40 -12.43 -68.78
CA PRO A 111 30.31 -11.00 -68.38
C PRO A 111 28.89 -10.43 -68.02
N VAL A 112 28.89 -9.25 -67.37
CA VAL A 112 28.02 -8.03 -67.50
C VAL A 112 26.48 -8.14 -67.61
N ARG A 113 25.75 -7.45 -66.68
CA ARG A 113 24.58 -6.58 -66.97
C ARG A 113 24.26 -5.53 -65.87
N ARG A 114 24.55 -4.27 -66.20
CA ARG A 114 23.82 -2.98 -66.02
C ARG A 114 22.84 -2.74 -64.84
N ALA A 115 23.33 -1.95 -63.86
CA ALA A 115 22.87 -0.64 -63.34
C ALA A 115 21.45 -0.34 -62.79
N GLN A 116 21.50 0.52 -61.73
CA GLN A 116 20.48 1.43 -61.12
C GLN A 116 19.58 0.80 -60.03
N SER A 117 19.27 1.40 -58.88
CA SER A 117 19.59 2.69 -58.23
C SER A 117 19.02 2.65 -56.79
N MET A 118 19.72 3.28 -55.85
CA MET A 118 19.25 3.98 -54.64
C MET A 118 18.65 3.27 -53.40
N ARG A 119 19.20 3.74 -52.27
CA ARG A 119 18.68 3.91 -50.90
C ARG A 119 18.96 2.83 -49.86
N THR A 120 20.05 3.14 -49.14
CA THR A 120 20.42 2.84 -47.76
C THR A 120 19.31 3.12 -46.74
N GLY A 121 19.20 2.27 -45.70
CA GLY A 121 18.56 2.68 -44.44
C GLY A 121 18.09 1.56 -43.50
N GLY A 122 19.03 0.81 -42.91
CA GLY A 122 18.98 0.33 -41.51
C GLY A 122 17.80 -0.55 -41.04
N SER A 123 18.00 -1.87 -41.07
CA SER A 123 17.37 -2.80 -40.12
C SER A 123 18.40 -3.15 -39.04
N SER A 124 18.12 -2.78 -37.78
CA SER A 124 18.84 -3.29 -36.62
C SER A 124 17.92 -4.20 -35.80
N THR A 125 18.14 -5.49 -35.96
CA THR A 125 17.56 -6.57 -35.18
C THR A 125 18.15 -6.64 -33.77
N LEU A 126 17.24 -6.84 -32.81
CA LEU A 126 17.34 -7.52 -31.51
C LEU A 126 18.73 -7.98 -31.02
N ARG A 127 19.13 -7.47 -29.85
CA ARG A 127 20.06 -8.15 -28.93
C ARG A 127 19.28 -8.80 -27.79
N LYS A 128 19.29 -10.15 -27.76
CA LYS A 128 19.02 -10.97 -26.57
C LYS A 128 20.21 -10.83 -25.60
N SER A 129 19.96 -10.42 -24.36
CA SER A 129 20.90 -10.65 -23.26
C SER A 129 20.53 -11.98 -22.57
N LYS A 130 21.55 -12.82 -22.33
CA LYS A 130 21.44 -13.97 -21.43
C LYS A 130 21.65 -13.45 -20.00
N HIS A 131 20.65 -13.57 -19.14
CA HIS A 131 20.82 -13.56 -17.69
C HIS A 131 20.95 -15.01 -17.21
N MET A 132 21.91 -15.28 -16.33
CA MET A 132 21.96 -16.53 -15.56
C MET A 132 20.98 -16.43 -14.38
N PRO A 133 20.26 -17.51 -14.03
CA PRO A 133 19.36 -17.53 -12.89
C PRO A 133 20.14 -17.64 -11.57
N VAL A 134 19.60 -17.02 -10.53
CA VAL A 134 20.22 -16.77 -9.20
C VAL A 134 20.07 -17.97 -8.24
N ASP A 135 19.51 -19.09 -8.72
CA ASP A 135 19.12 -20.23 -7.90
C ASP A 135 20.29 -21.16 -7.50
N GLU A 136 21.48 -21.00 -8.09
CA GLU A 136 22.60 -21.93 -7.91
C GLU A 136 23.58 -21.54 -6.79
N ILE A 137 23.42 -20.36 -6.16
CA ILE A 137 24.31 -19.88 -5.08
C ILE A 137 23.72 -20.18 -3.68
N LEU A 138 22.40 -20.42 -3.57
CA LEU A 138 21.71 -20.60 -2.28
C LEU A 138 21.83 -21.99 -1.65
N ALA A 139 22.35 -23.00 -2.38
CA ALA A 139 22.37 -24.38 -1.92
C ALA A 139 23.57 -24.75 -1.03
N ALA A 140 24.61 -23.91 -0.96
CA ALA A 140 25.88 -24.26 -0.31
C ALA A 140 26.02 -23.79 1.15
N GLU A 141 25.18 -22.87 1.63
CA GLU A 141 25.40 -22.18 2.92
C GLU A 141 24.37 -22.55 4.01
N ALA A 142 23.41 -23.44 3.70
CA ALA A 142 22.36 -23.87 4.65
C ALA A 142 22.81 -24.94 5.68
N ALA A 143 24.08 -25.35 5.67
CA ALA A 143 24.56 -26.47 6.48
C ALA A 143 25.04 -26.09 7.89
N ASP A 144 25.43 -24.83 8.14
CA ASP A 144 26.08 -24.43 9.40
C ASP A 144 25.14 -23.83 10.46
N ASP A 145 23.92 -23.41 10.09
CA ASP A 145 23.02 -22.65 10.98
C ASP A 145 22.04 -23.53 11.80
N ALA A 146 22.09 -24.86 11.60
CA ALA A 146 21.22 -25.81 12.30
C ALA A 146 21.58 -26.03 13.79
N SER A 147 22.68 -25.43 14.27
CA SER A 147 23.22 -25.71 15.62
C SER A 147 22.69 -24.81 16.74
N MET A 148 21.96 -23.73 16.45
CA MET A 148 21.54 -22.75 17.46
C MET A 148 20.02 -22.69 17.73
N ALA A 149 19.21 -23.53 17.08
CA ALA A 149 17.75 -23.52 17.22
C ALA A 149 17.18 -24.54 18.23
N SER A 150 18.03 -25.29 18.95
CA SER A 150 17.60 -26.42 19.80
C SER A 150 17.43 -26.10 21.30
N GLU A 151 17.71 -24.88 21.78
CA GLU A 151 17.51 -24.51 23.19
C GLU A 151 16.32 -23.58 23.42
N GLN A 152 15.10 -24.00 23.09
CA GLN A 152 13.88 -23.38 23.64
C GLN A 152 12.62 -24.25 23.50
N ALA A 153 12.72 -25.53 23.85
CA ALA A 153 11.55 -26.37 24.11
C ALA A 153 11.43 -26.61 25.61
N GLY A 154 10.77 -25.68 26.32
CA GLY A 154 10.46 -25.89 27.74
C GLY A 154 10.16 -24.62 28.52
N ARG A 155 8.93 -24.10 28.40
CA ARG A 155 8.10 -23.58 29.50
C ARG A 155 6.87 -22.85 28.96
N ALA A 156 5.69 -23.43 29.19
CA ALA A 156 4.46 -22.66 29.27
C ALA A 156 4.60 -21.70 30.47
N GLY A 157 4.58 -20.39 30.19
CA GLY A 157 4.77 -19.36 31.20
C GLY A 157 4.63 -17.97 30.60
N ASP A 158 3.47 -17.38 30.83
CA ASP A 158 3.07 -16.00 30.56
C ASP A 158 4.25 -15.01 30.65
N THR A 159 4.63 -14.37 29.53
CA THR A 159 5.59 -13.26 29.56
C THR A 159 5.30 -12.22 28.48
N LEU A 160 4.36 -11.32 28.78
CA LEU A 160 4.33 -9.97 28.23
C LEU A 160 5.49 -9.15 28.81
N ARG A 161 6.49 -8.79 28.00
CA ARG A 161 7.43 -7.69 28.27
C ARG A 161 7.81 -6.96 27.00
N SER A 162 7.27 -5.76 26.82
CA SER A 162 7.76 -4.78 25.86
C SER A 162 8.86 -3.93 26.51
N GLY A 163 10.06 -3.99 25.95
CA GLY A 163 11.22 -3.20 26.35
C GLY A 163 12.27 -3.16 25.25
N GLY A 164 12.23 -2.08 24.44
CA GLY A 164 13.30 -1.55 23.59
C GLY A 164 14.25 -2.50 22.86
N SER A 165 13.92 -2.85 21.60
CA SER A 165 14.87 -3.11 20.51
C SER A 165 14.09 -3.22 19.19
N ASN A 166 14.47 -2.45 18.17
CA ASN A 166 13.67 -2.22 16.95
C ASN A 166 13.84 -3.34 15.89
N ILE A 167 13.80 -4.60 16.33
CA ILE A 167 13.65 -5.80 15.49
C ILE A 167 12.56 -6.66 16.14
N GLN A 168 11.34 -6.14 16.26
CA GLN A 168 10.21 -6.90 16.78
C GLN A 168 9.47 -7.57 15.62
N SER A 169 9.86 -8.81 15.33
CA SER A 169 8.98 -9.69 14.57
C SER A 169 7.74 -10.02 15.39
N THR A 170 6.57 -9.97 14.75
CA THR A 170 5.31 -10.35 15.39
C THR A 170 5.04 -11.82 15.11
N GLN A 171 4.77 -12.59 16.17
CA GLN A 171 4.37 -13.99 16.11
C GLN A 171 2.86 -14.10 16.37
N PHE A 172 2.17 -14.92 15.59
CA PHE A 172 0.74 -15.18 15.69
C PHE A 172 0.50 -16.68 15.86
N GLU A 173 -0.06 -17.07 16.99
CA GLU A 173 -0.49 -18.45 17.21
C GLU A 173 -1.87 -18.68 16.60
N VAL A 174 -1.98 -19.70 15.75
CA VAL A 174 -3.26 -20.10 15.16
C VAL A 174 -3.90 -21.13 16.10
N PRO A 175 -5.07 -20.83 16.72
CA PRO A 175 -5.61 -21.66 17.79
C PRO A 175 -6.17 -23.00 17.32
N ARG A 176 -6.43 -23.17 16.02
CA ARG A 176 -6.93 -24.43 15.45
C ARG A 176 -5.83 -25.14 14.67
N LEU A 177 -5.90 -26.47 14.69
CA LEU A 177 -5.10 -27.31 13.79
C LEU A 177 -5.62 -27.17 12.36
N PHE A 178 -4.70 -27.14 11.39
CA PHE A 178 -5.04 -27.04 9.97
C PHE A 178 -4.28 -28.09 9.17
N THR A 179 -4.91 -28.57 8.10
CA THR A 179 -4.23 -29.36 7.07
C THR A 179 -3.88 -28.43 5.90
N ILE A 180 -2.59 -28.32 5.58
CA ILE A 180 -2.09 -27.51 4.46
C ILE A 180 -1.33 -28.44 3.49
N PRO A 181 -1.92 -28.77 2.33
CA PRO A 181 -1.29 -29.63 1.34
C PRO A 181 -0.15 -28.94 0.59
N CYS A 182 0.69 -29.76 -0.04
CA CYS A 182 1.75 -29.36 -0.94
C CYS A 182 1.30 -29.16 -2.38
N ASP A 183 0.31 -28.29 -2.55
CA ASP A 183 -0.25 -27.91 -3.84
C ASP A 183 0.27 -26.56 -4.36
N GLY A 184 0.93 -25.76 -3.52
CA GLY A 184 1.35 -24.42 -3.87
C GLY A 184 0.19 -23.42 -3.97
N GLU A 185 -1.00 -23.74 -3.47
CA GLU A 185 -2.16 -22.85 -3.42
C GLU A 185 -2.24 -22.09 -2.08
N GLU A 186 -3.04 -21.04 -2.02
CA GLU A 186 -3.28 -20.29 -0.78
C GLU A 186 -4.35 -20.96 0.09
N HIS A 187 -3.94 -21.37 1.29
CA HIS A 187 -4.81 -21.94 2.32
C HIS A 187 -5.10 -20.90 3.41
N LYS A 188 -6.38 -20.69 3.69
CA LYS A 188 -6.83 -19.69 4.66
C LYS A 188 -6.83 -20.26 6.08
N VAL A 189 -6.02 -19.71 6.96
CA VAL A 189 -6.06 -19.99 8.40
C VAL A 189 -6.59 -18.78 9.16
N THR A 190 -7.37 -18.99 10.22
CA THR A 190 -7.93 -17.89 11.03
C THR A 190 -7.01 -17.61 12.20
N ILE A 191 -6.38 -16.43 12.21
CA ILE A 191 -5.50 -15.96 13.28
C ILE A 191 -6.35 -15.52 14.47
N ALA A 192 -7.31 -14.62 14.23
CA ALA A 192 -8.12 -14.04 15.29
C ALA A 192 -9.50 -13.57 14.79
N ILE A 193 -10.45 -13.51 15.71
CA ILE A 193 -11.71 -12.76 15.54
C ILE A 193 -11.68 -11.67 16.59
N ILE A 194 -11.74 -10.42 16.14
CA ILE A 194 -11.57 -9.24 16.98
C ILE A 194 -12.86 -8.42 16.93
N ASP A 195 -13.43 -8.14 18.10
CA ASP A 195 -14.60 -7.29 18.26
C ASP A 195 -14.15 -5.90 18.74
N LEU A 196 -14.54 -4.86 18.00
CA LEU A 196 -14.19 -3.46 18.24
C LEU A 196 -15.44 -2.58 18.17
N CYS A 197 -15.36 -1.40 18.79
CA CYS A 197 -16.43 -0.41 18.80
C CYS A 197 -16.02 0.81 17.95
N PRO A 198 -16.40 0.88 16.66
CA PRO A 198 -16.07 2.01 15.80
C PRO A 198 -16.89 3.27 16.14
N THR A 199 -16.32 4.42 15.84
CA THR A 199 -17.06 5.67 15.64
C THR A 199 -17.26 5.90 14.15
N PHE A 200 -18.48 6.26 13.75
CA PHE A 200 -18.81 6.52 12.35
C PHE A 200 -18.76 8.01 12.04
N GLU A 201 -18.03 8.35 10.99
CA GLU A 201 -17.85 9.70 10.49
C GLU A 201 -18.17 9.71 9.00
N TYR A 202 -18.81 10.78 8.52
CA TYR A 202 -18.98 10.98 7.09
C TYR A 202 -18.01 12.06 6.61
N GLU A 203 -17.35 11.79 5.49
CA GLU A 203 -16.43 12.70 4.83
C GLU A 203 -16.84 12.87 3.38
N SER A 204 -16.64 14.06 2.82
CA SER A 204 -17.03 14.38 1.46
C SER A 204 -16.02 15.33 0.81
N VAL A 205 -15.63 15.01 -0.43
CA VAL A 205 -14.79 15.86 -1.29
C VAL A 205 -15.53 16.14 -2.61
N PRO A 206 -16.53 17.05 -2.61
CA PRO A 206 -17.50 17.19 -3.70
C PRO A 206 -16.89 17.51 -5.07
N GLN A 207 -15.79 18.26 -5.09
CA GLN A 207 -15.05 18.58 -6.32
C GLN A 207 -14.53 17.31 -7.04
N ARG A 208 -14.19 16.25 -6.29
CA ARG A 208 -13.71 14.97 -6.84
C ARG A 208 -14.87 14.02 -7.12
N ALA A 209 -15.75 13.88 -6.14
CA ALA A 209 -16.94 13.05 -6.22
C ALA A 209 -18.04 13.63 -5.33
N PRO A 210 -19.25 13.92 -5.85
CA PRO A 210 -20.34 14.50 -5.08
C PRO A 210 -21.08 13.42 -4.27
N TYR A 211 -20.34 12.64 -3.47
CA TYR A 211 -20.89 11.64 -2.55
C TYR A 211 -20.27 11.82 -1.16
N ALA A 212 -21.07 11.55 -0.12
CA ALA A 212 -20.55 11.40 1.23
C ALA A 212 -20.07 9.96 1.40
N TYR A 213 -18.87 9.80 1.92
CA TYR A 213 -18.23 8.52 2.19
C TYR A 213 -18.29 8.24 3.68
N LEU A 214 -18.76 7.05 4.04
CA LEU A 214 -18.78 6.58 5.41
C LEU A 214 -17.38 6.07 5.79
N LYS A 215 -16.88 6.53 6.93
CA LYS A 215 -15.60 6.16 7.51
C LYS A 215 -15.85 5.64 8.93
N ALA A 216 -15.19 4.54 9.28
CA ALA A 216 -15.13 4.06 10.66
C ALA A 216 -13.76 4.39 11.24
N ALA A 217 -13.73 5.22 12.28
CA ALA A 217 -12.56 5.44 13.11
C ALA A 217 -12.58 4.43 14.26
N VAL A 218 -11.46 3.75 14.48
CA VAL A 218 -11.39 2.59 15.39
C VAL A 218 -10.05 2.59 16.11
N THR A 219 -10.07 2.41 17.42
CA THR A 219 -8.86 2.09 18.17
C THR A 219 -8.69 0.58 18.23
N ASN A 220 -7.51 0.07 17.91
CA ASN A 220 -7.20 -1.35 18.07
C ASN A 220 -7.09 -1.70 19.56
N THR A 221 -8.21 -2.09 20.19
CA THR A 221 -8.22 -2.52 21.60
C THR A 221 -7.82 -3.97 21.79
N SER A 222 -7.40 -4.67 20.73
CA SER A 222 -6.93 -6.04 20.79
C SER A 222 -5.44 -6.12 21.12
N ASN A 223 -4.98 -7.30 21.52
CA ASN A 223 -3.56 -7.57 21.74
C ASN A 223 -2.82 -7.92 20.43
N TYR A 224 -3.51 -7.93 19.28
CA TYR A 224 -2.93 -8.27 17.99
C TYR A 224 -2.42 -7.02 17.28
N ALA A 225 -1.21 -7.09 16.72
CA ALA A 225 -0.78 -6.14 15.70
C ALA A 225 -1.49 -6.47 14.39
N LEU A 226 -2.31 -5.54 13.90
CA LEU A 226 -2.93 -5.63 12.59
C LEU A 226 -1.87 -5.25 11.56
N LEU A 227 -1.58 -6.14 10.62
CA LEU A 227 -0.63 -5.89 9.55
C LEU A 227 -1.33 -5.22 8.37
N ALA A 228 -0.56 -4.48 7.57
CA ALA A 228 -1.09 -3.95 6.33
C ALA A 228 -1.48 -5.10 5.39
N GLY A 229 -2.68 -5.04 4.81
CA GLY A 229 -3.14 -6.13 3.95
C GLY A 229 -4.50 -5.93 3.30
N PRO A 230 -4.81 -6.75 2.28
CA PRO A 230 -6.08 -6.70 1.57
C PRO A 230 -7.26 -7.06 2.48
N THR A 231 -8.34 -6.31 2.32
CA THR A 231 -9.52 -6.35 3.19
C THR A 231 -10.81 -6.39 2.40
N ASN A 232 -11.70 -7.31 2.73
CA ASN A 232 -13.09 -7.28 2.28
C ASN A 232 -13.94 -6.55 3.32
N ILE A 233 -14.79 -5.63 2.87
CA ILE A 233 -15.65 -4.83 3.75
C ILE A 233 -17.10 -5.23 3.57
N TYR A 234 -17.76 -5.50 4.69
CA TYR A 234 -19.18 -5.80 4.77
C TYR A 234 -19.87 -4.82 5.71
N VAL A 235 -21.01 -4.28 5.31
CA VAL A 235 -21.85 -3.41 6.14
C VAL A 235 -23.24 -4.06 6.22
N ASP A 236 -23.72 -4.30 7.44
CA ASP A 236 -25.02 -4.92 7.72
C ASP A 236 -25.23 -6.22 6.91
N ASN A 237 -24.21 -7.08 6.93
CA ASN A 237 -24.11 -8.35 6.20
C ASN A 237 -24.04 -8.26 4.66
N ASN A 238 -23.99 -7.08 4.07
CA ASN A 238 -23.82 -6.89 2.63
C ASN A 238 -22.37 -6.60 2.28
N PHE A 239 -21.85 -7.21 1.22
CA PHE A 239 -20.51 -6.91 0.70
C PHE A 239 -20.50 -5.54 0.01
N ILE A 240 -19.66 -4.63 0.49
CA ILE A 240 -19.54 -3.28 -0.06
C ILE A 240 -18.39 -3.20 -1.07
N GLY A 241 -17.25 -3.81 -0.75
CA GLY A 241 -16.09 -3.72 -1.62
C GLY A 241 -14.80 -4.27 -1.01
N LYS A 242 -13.72 -4.08 -1.76
CA LYS A 242 -12.35 -4.40 -1.34
C LYS A 242 -11.62 -3.10 -1.00
N SER A 243 -10.79 -3.15 0.02
CA SER A 243 -9.91 -2.07 0.46
C SER A 243 -8.59 -2.66 0.93
N GLU A 244 -7.67 -1.80 1.36
CA GLU A 244 -6.47 -2.18 2.09
C GLU A 244 -6.57 -1.66 3.53
N LEU A 245 -6.30 -2.53 4.50
CA LEU A 245 -6.15 -2.13 5.90
C LEU A 245 -4.70 -1.68 6.08
N LYS A 246 -4.50 -0.53 6.72
CA LYS A 246 -3.17 -0.08 7.13
C LYS A 246 -2.73 -0.82 8.39
N ALA A 247 -1.44 -0.95 8.59
CA ALA A 247 -0.92 -1.52 9.84
C ALA A 247 -1.40 -0.70 11.05
N ALA A 248 -1.79 -1.39 12.12
CA ALA A 248 -2.24 -0.79 13.37
C ALA A 248 -1.79 -1.65 14.55
N ALA A 249 -0.89 -1.11 15.37
CA ALA A 249 -0.44 -1.73 16.61
C ALA A 249 -1.56 -1.74 17.68
N PRO A 250 -1.43 -2.53 18.75
CA PRO A 250 -2.32 -2.43 19.90
C PRO A 250 -2.38 -0.99 20.43
N SER A 251 -3.60 -0.54 20.76
CA SER A 251 -3.93 0.84 21.15
C SER A 251 -3.72 1.92 20.07
N GLU A 252 -3.31 1.56 18.85
CA GLU A 252 -3.22 2.49 17.73
C GLU A 252 -4.60 2.72 17.10
N GLU A 253 -4.85 3.95 16.68
CA GLU A 253 -6.05 4.31 15.93
C GLU A 253 -5.85 4.05 14.44
N PHE A 254 -6.86 3.45 13.81
CA PHE A 254 -6.90 3.24 12.38
C PHE A 254 -8.29 3.54 11.83
N HIS A 255 -8.35 3.68 10.51
CA HIS A 255 -9.57 4.08 9.83
C HIS A 255 -9.90 3.10 8.71
N CYS A 256 -11.18 2.80 8.57
CA CYS A 256 -11.71 1.97 7.48
C CYS A 256 -12.71 2.78 6.65
N HIS A 257 -12.51 2.83 5.34
CA HIS A 257 -13.44 3.49 4.42
C HIS A 257 -14.52 2.48 4.01
N LEU A 258 -15.77 2.76 4.36
CA LEU A 258 -16.92 1.86 4.17
C LEU A 258 -17.72 2.17 2.89
N GLY A 259 -17.19 3.02 2.02
CA GLY A 259 -17.81 3.37 0.73
C GLY A 259 -18.75 4.58 0.79
N ALA A 260 -19.35 4.88 -0.36
CA ALA A 260 -20.28 6.00 -0.53
C ALA A 260 -21.66 5.66 0.05
N ASP A 261 -22.26 6.60 0.77
CA ASP A 261 -23.62 6.49 1.29
C ASP A 261 -24.58 7.38 0.48
N HIS A 262 -25.45 6.74 -0.29
CA HIS A 262 -26.46 7.42 -1.12
C HIS A 262 -27.64 7.99 -0.32
N GLY A 263 -27.73 7.68 0.97
CA GLY A 263 -28.67 8.32 1.91
C GLY A 263 -28.35 9.78 2.17
N ILE A 264 -27.15 10.23 1.84
CA ILE A 264 -26.75 11.64 1.90
C ILE A 264 -26.71 12.17 0.47
N LYS A 265 -27.77 12.86 0.07
CA LYS A 265 -27.87 13.43 -1.27
C LYS A 265 -27.01 14.70 -1.35
N MET A 266 -26.15 14.77 -2.34
CA MET A 266 -25.26 15.90 -2.53
C MET A 266 -25.30 16.41 -3.97
N SER A 267 -25.28 17.74 -4.11
CA SER A 267 -25.29 18.44 -5.39
C SER A 267 -24.18 19.49 -5.39
N TYR A 268 -23.19 19.29 -6.24
CA TYR A 268 -22.09 20.24 -6.46
C TYR A 268 -22.41 21.08 -7.70
N LYS A 269 -22.80 22.35 -7.51
CA LYS A 269 -23.19 23.22 -8.63
C LYS A 269 -21.96 23.66 -9.44
N PRO A 270 -22.12 23.99 -10.73
CA PRO A 270 -21.04 24.61 -11.50
C PRO A 270 -20.52 25.89 -10.83
N MET A 271 -19.20 26.02 -10.73
CA MET A 271 -18.56 27.19 -10.13
C MET A 271 -18.85 28.46 -10.93
N TYR A 272 -19.35 29.49 -10.25
CA TYR A 272 -19.50 30.82 -10.84
C TYR A 272 -18.17 31.57 -10.75
N LYS A 273 -17.74 32.17 -11.86
CA LYS A 273 -16.50 32.97 -11.96
C LYS A 273 -16.83 34.32 -12.59
N LYS A 274 -16.36 35.40 -11.96
CA LYS A 274 -16.54 36.76 -12.47
C LYS A 274 -15.25 37.55 -12.29
N ARG A 275 -14.79 38.17 -13.38
CA ARG A 275 -13.73 39.18 -13.31
C ARG A 275 -14.35 40.52 -12.91
N GLU A 276 -13.82 41.13 -11.86
CA GLU A 276 -14.23 42.45 -11.39
C GLU A 276 -13.17 43.49 -11.78
N GLY A 277 -13.63 44.61 -12.35
CA GLY A 277 -12.80 45.76 -12.73
C GLY A 277 -12.22 45.73 -14.15
N GLY A 278 -11.93 46.92 -14.69
CA GLY A 278 -11.41 47.13 -16.04
C GLY A 278 -10.38 48.25 -16.21
N GLN A 279 -9.96 48.94 -15.13
CA GLN A 279 -9.00 50.06 -15.20
C GLN A 279 -7.98 50.10 -14.04
N SER A 280 -7.89 49.04 -13.22
CA SER A 280 -6.88 48.94 -12.16
C SER A 280 -5.63 48.20 -12.63
N LYS A 281 -4.48 48.50 -12.04
CA LYS A 281 -3.23 47.71 -12.20
C LYS A 281 -3.35 46.28 -11.67
N THR A 282 -4.43 45.97 -10.95
CA THR A 282 -4.75 44.66 -10.38
C THR A 282 -6.06 44.15 -10.95
N ALA A 283 -6.10 42.88 -11.35
CA ALA A 283 -7.33 42.17 -11.73
C ALA A 283 -7.85 41.37 -10.53
N LEU A 284 -9.16 41.48 -10.27
CA LEU A 284 -9.85 40.74 -9.20
C LEU A 284 -10.74 39.66 -9.84
N PHE A 285 -10.59 38.42 -9.41
CA PHE A 285 -11.41 37.30 -9.87
C PHE A 285 -12.22 36.74 -8.70
N SER A 286 -13.52 36.96 -8.74
CA SER A 286 -14.45 36.42 -7.76
C SER A 286 -14.91 35.03 -8.17
N HIS A 287 -14.81 34.08 -7.25
CA HIS A 287 -15.23 32.70 -7.40
C HIS A 287 -16.32 32.40 -6.38
N LYS A 288 -17.39 31.72 -6.80
CA LYS A 288 -18.45 31.22 -5.93
C LYS A 288 -18.75 29.76 -6.26
N GLN A 289 -18.57 28.89 -5.27
CA GLN A 289 -18.92 27.48 -5.30
C GLN A 289 -20.09 27.24 -4.34
N VAL A 290 -21.10 26.47 -4.80
CA VAL A 290 -22.29 26.12 -4.02
C VAL A 290 -22.41 24.62 -3.93
N ILE A 291 -22.59 24.12 -2.70
CA ILE A 291 -22.67 22.71 -2.37
C ILE A 291 -23.96 22.51 -1.57
N GLU A 292 -24.88 21.72 -2.12
CA GLU A 292 -26.15 21.39 -1.47
C GLU A 292 -26.07 19.97 -0.90
N LEU A 293 -26.48 19.80 0.35
CA LEU A 293 -26.46 18.53 1.08
C LEU A 293 -27.87 18.24 1.60
N ARG A 294 -28.28 16.98 1.63
CA ARG A 294 -29.53 16.56 2.25
C ARG A 294 -29.41 15.19 2.89
N ASN A 295 -29.74 15.10 4.17
CA ASN A 295 -29.87 13.85 4.90
C ASN A 295 -31.22 13.19 4.58
N THR A 296 -31.21 11.96 4.08
CA THR A 296 -32.44 11.17 3.87
C THR A 296 -32.60 10.04 4.89
N HIS A 297 -31.64 9.88 5.79
CA HIS A 297 -31.74 8.97 6.93
C HIS A 297 -32.75 9.47 7.96
N GLN A 298 -33.25 8.55 8.78
CA GLN A 298 -34.16 8.84 9.89
C GLN A 298 -33.43 9.27 11.18
N LYS A 299 -32.11 9.36 11.14
CA LYS A 299 -31.25 9.77 12.27
C LYS A 299 -30.48 11.04 11.92
N PRO A 300 -30.15 11.89 12.91
CA PRO A 300 -29.22 12.99 12.70
C PRO A 300 -27.85 12.42 12.33
N ILE A 301 -27.16 13.09 11.42
CA ILE A 301 -25.82 12.72 10.95
C ILE A 301 -24.92 13.96 10.97
N ARG A 302 -23.62 13.71 10.98
CA ARG A 302 -22.60 14.75 10.79
C ARG A 302 -21.76 14.42 9.58
N VAL A 303 -21.55 15.40 8.71
CA VAL A 303 -20.73 15.26 7.50
C VAL A 303 -19.64 16.32 7.49
N GLN A 304 -18.38 15.89 7.40
CA GLN A 304 -17.26 16.76 7.10
C GLN A 304 -17.19 16.97 5.58
N VAL A 305 -17.40 18.20 5.13
CA VAL A 305 -17.28 18.58 3.71
C VAL A 305 -15.96 19.31 3.52
N ILE A 306 -15.14 18.86 2.58
CA ILE A 306 -13.80 19.39 2.30
C ILE A 306 -13.79 19.97 0.89
N GLU A 307 -13.51 21.27 0.79
CA GLU A 307 -13.40 21.98 -0.49
C GLU A 307 -12.05 22.69 -0.60
N PRO A 308 -11.26 22.46 -1.66
CA PRO A 308 -9.96 23.10 -1.80
C PRO A 308 -10.10 24.57 -2.18
N VAL A 309 -9.17 25.39 -1.67
CA VAL A 309 -8.98 26.78 -2.07
C VAL A 309 -7.59 26.92 -2.70
N PRO A 310 -7.39 27.72 -3.76
CA PRO A 310 -6.06 27.93 -4.32
C PRO A 310 -5.09 28.51 -3.30
N ARG A 311 -3.93 27.87 -3.10
CA ARG A 311 -2.85 28.40 -2.26
C ARG A 311 -2.00 29.39 -3.08
N PRO A 312 -1.79 30.63 -2.61
CA PRO A 312 -0.86 31.54 -3.27
C PRO A 312 0.58 31.03 -3.11
N ILE A 313 1.28 30.82 -4.22
CA ILE A 313 2.70 30.43 -4.25
C ILE A 313 3.61 31.66 -4.41
N GLU A 314 3.13 32.68 -5.13
CA GLU A 314 3.84 33.93 -5.36
C GLU A 314 3.22 35.07 -4.55
N ASP A 315 4.06 35.96 -4.02
CA ASP A 315 3.63 37.11 -3.20
C ASP A 315 2.68 38.08 -3.93
N LYS A 316 2.71 38.07 -5.26
CA LYS A 316 1.85 38.91 -6.11
C LYS A 316 0.42 38.38 -6.20
N ILE A 317 0.19 37.11 -5.85
CA ILE A 317 -1.11 36.46 -5.87
C ILE A 317 -1.68 36.53 -4.46
N LYS A 318 -2.83 37.18 -4.29
CA LYS A 318 -3.53 37.18 -3.00
C LYS A 318 -4.85 36.44 -3.14
N VAL A 319 -5.08 35.49 -2.24
CA VAL A 319 -6.33 34.75 -2.17
C VAL A 319 -7.03 35.14 -0.87
N ASN A 320 -8.23 35.70 -0.99
CA ASN A 320 -9.03 36.14 0.15
C ASN A 320 -10.36 35.38 0.18
N ILE A 321 -10.60 34.61 1.24
CA ILE A 321 -11.86 33.89 1.43
C ILE A 321 -12.88 34.86 2.02
N VAL A 322 -13.97 35.07 1.30
CA VAL A 322 -15.06 36.00 1.63
C VAL A 322 -16.18 35.27 2.39
N GLU A 323 -16.49 34.05 1.97
CA GLU A 323 -17.53 33.22 2.56
C GLU A 323 -16.99 31.79 2.63
N PRO A 324 -16.95 31.14 3.81
CA PRO A 324 -17.45 31.60 5.10
C PRO A 324 -16.60 32.72 5.72
N PRO A 325 -17.19 33.67 6.48
CA PRO A 325 -16.51 34.88 6.96
C PRO A 325 -15.57 34.65 8.16
N LYS A 326 -15.67 33.48 8.82
CA LYS A 326 -14.81 33.11 9.96
C LYS A 326 -14.27 31.71 9.73
N LEU A 327 -12.94 31.63 9.63
CA LEU A 327 -12.20 30.37 9.54
C LEU A 327 -11.43 30.18 10.84
N ASN A 328 -11.65 29.03 11.47
CA ASN A 328 -10.99 28.71 12.73
C ASN A 328 -9.66 27.97 12.51
N SER A 329 -8.87 27.90 13.57
CA SER A 329 -7.64 27.11 13.62
C SER A 329 -7.91 25.62 13.36
N GLU A 330 -6.90 24.93 12.85
CA GLU A 330 -6.97 23.54 12.39
C GLU A 330 -7.54 22.51 13.38
N LYS A 331 -7.39 22.74 14.69
CA LYS A 331 -7.91 21.81 15.71
C LYS A 331 -9.43 21.80 15.71
N TYR A 332 -9.99 20.59 15.62
CA TYR A 332 -11.43 20.38 15.75
C TYR A 332 -11.96 20.96 17.08
N ASP A 333 -12.99 21.77 16.97
CA ASP A 333 -13.74 22.35 18.09
C ASP A 333 -15.21 22.40 17.66
N LYS A 334 -16.08 21.77 18.47
CA LYS A 334 -17.51 21.66 18.18
C LYS A 334 -18.20 23.03 18.04
N GLN A 335 -17.66 24.09 18.65
CA GLN A 335 -18.20 25.45 18.53
C GLN A 335 -17.70 26.18 17.27
N LYS A 336 -16.79 25.56 16.53
CA LYS A 336 -16.05 26.12 15.40
C LYS A 336 -16.07 25.14 14.21
N PRO A 337 -17.26 24.88 13.63
CA PRO A 337 -17.44 23.83 12.62
C PRO A 337 -16.76 24.13 11.28
N ILE A 338 -16.21 25.33 11.09
CA ILE A 338 -15.58 25.76 9.85
C ILE A 338 -14.12 26.10 10.10
N ARG A 339 -13.21 25.47 9.36
CA ARG A 339 -11.76 25.62 9.50
C ARG A 339 -11.05 25.68 8.14
N LEU A 340 -9.85 26.23 8.13
CA LEU A 340 -8.92 26.16 7.00
C LEU A 340 -7.78 25.21 7.36
N SER A 341 -7.62 24.14 6.59
CA SER A 341 -6.60 23.10 6.84
C SER A 341 -5.20 23.53 6.35
N LYS A 342 -4.14 22.87 6.83
CA LYS A 342 -2.77 23.02 6.28
C LYS A 342 -2.65 22.64 4.82
N SER A 343 -3.54 21.78 4.30
CA SER A 343 -3.62 21.46 2.87
C SER A 343 -4.28 22.57 2.05
N HIS A 344 -4.72 23.66 2.69
CA HIS A 344 -5.39 24.81 2.07
C HIS A 344 -6.80 24.45 1.55
N CYS A 345 -7.52 23.66 2.34
CA CYS A 345 -8.94 23.32 2.13
C CYS A 345 -9.81 23.96 3.20
N VAL A 346 -11.00 24.42 2.82
CA VAL A 346 -12.05 24.78 3.77
C VAL A 346 -12.81 23.51 4.13
N GLU A 347 -12.91 23.26 5.44
CA GLU A 347 -13.61 22.09 5.98
C GLU A 347 -14.82 22.56 6.79
N TRP A 348 -16.01 22.03 6.49
CA TRP A 348 -17.24 22.24 7.26
C TRP A 348 -17.65 20.95 7.95
N ASP A 349 -17.80 20.97 9.27
CA ASP A 349 -18.55 19.95 10.01
C ASP A 349 -20.02 20.33 10.00
N VAL A 350 -20.81 19.64 9.18
CA VAL A 350 -22.23 19.91 8.98
C VAL A 350 -23.05 18.89 9.75
N ASP A 351 -23.65 19.30 10.85
CA ASP A 351 -24.73 18.53 11.50
C ASP A 351 -26.00 18.64 10.65
N LEU A 352 -26.63 17.52 10.31
CA LEU A 352 -27.88 17.43 9.55
C LEU A 352 -28.88 16.56 10.30
N ASP A 353 -30.01 17.14 10.72
CA ASP A 353 -31.14 16.39 11.27
C ASP A 353 -31.78 15.47 10.21
N ALA A 354 -32.63 14.54 10.66
CA ALA A 354 -33.34 13.63 9.76
C ALA A 354 -34.18 14.41 8.74
N GLY A 355 -33.92 14.18 7.43
CA GLY A 355 -34.61 14.88 6.35
C GLY A 355 -34.12 16.30 6.05
N GLU A 356 -33.22 16.86 6.87
CA GLU A 356 -32.70 18.22 6.75
C GLU A 356 -31.80 18.37 5.51
N GLY A 357 -31.85 19.55 4.88
CA GLY A 357 -30.89 19.93 3.86
C GLY A 357 -30.22 21.27 4.20
N LYS A 358 -28.95 21.40 3.82
CA LYS A 358 -28.16 22.63 3.99
C LYS A 358 -27.45 22.99 2.70
N GLU A 359 -27.31 24.30 2.49
CA GLU A 359 -26.49 24.87 1.43
C GLU A 359 -25.20 25.42 2.05
N LEU A 360 -24.06 24.99 1.52
CA LEU A 360 -22.76 25.55 1.81
C LEU A 360 -22.31 26.41 0.64
N VAL A 361 -21.81 27.60 0.96
CA VAL A 361 -21.29 28.54 -0.03
C VAL A 361 -19.83 28.83 0.31
N LEU A 362 -18.96 28.57 -0.67
CA LEU A 362 -17.58 29.01 -0.66
C LEU A 362 -17.42 30.15 -1.64
N ARG A 363 -17.01 31.31 -1.15
CA ARG A 363 -16.68 32.48 -1.96
C ARG A 363 -15.29 32.94 -1.63
N TYR A 364 -14.46 33.11 -2.65
CA TYR A 364 -13.12 33.68 -2.49
C TYR A 364 -12.78 34.54 -3.69
N ASN A 365 -11.90 35.50 -3.45
CA ASN A 365 -11.38 36.41 -4.45
C ASN A 365 -9.89 36.13 -4.67
N ILE A 366 -9.47 36.13 -5.93
CA ILE A 366 -8.05 36.10 -6.30
C ILE A 366 -7.67 37.45 -6.89
N GLU A 367 -6.67 38.09 -6.30
CA GLU A 367 -6.04 39.31 -6.81
C GLU A 367 -4.72 38.96 -7.49
N LEU A 368 -4.53 39.46 -8.72
CA LEU A 368 -3.30 39.31 -9.48
C LEU A 368 -2.98 40.58 -10.31
N PRO A 369 -1.71 40.81 -10.68
CA PRO A 369 -1.33 41.91 -11.56
C PRO A 369 -2.06 41.86 -12.91
N ALA A 370 -2.47 43.02 -13.44
CA ALA A 370 -3.20 43.08 -14.69
C ALA A 370 -2.34 42.55 -15.87
N GLY A 371 -2.87 41.56 -16.60
CA GLY A 371 -2.24 40.98 -17.78
C GLY A 371 -1.60 39.60 -17.57
N GLU A 372 -1.49 39.15 -16.32
CA GLU A 372 -1.02 37.80 -15.98
C GLU A 372 -2.18 36.79 -16.01
N THR A 373 -1.87 35.51 -16.29
CA THR A 373 -2.83 34.39 -16.29
C THR A 373 -2.41 33.38 -15.23
N LEU A 374 -3.36 32.83 -14.48
CA LEU A 374 -3.08 31.82 -13.46
C LEU A 374 -2.91 30.44 -14.11
N GLU A 375 -1.83 29.76 -13.76
CA GLU A 375 -1.67 28.33 -13.97
C GLU A 375 -1.82 27.60 -12.63
N TYR A 376 -2.53 26.48 -12.64
CA TYR A 376 -2.74 25.66 -11.45
C TYR A 376 -1.91 24.39 -11.57
N THR A 377 -0.93 24.23 -10.69
CA THR A 377 -0.20 22.98 -10.55
C THR A 377 -0.88 22.13 -9.49
N VAL A 378 -1.35 20.94 -9.87
CA VAL A 378 -1.93 19.97 -8.92
C VAL A 378 -0.81 19.07 -8.43
N SER A 379 -0.39 19.25 -7.17
CA SER A 379 0.42 18.26 -6.46
C SER A 379 -0.51 17.33 -5.70
N GLU A 380 -0.40 16.02 -5.92
CA GLU A 380 -1.04 15.04 -5.03
C GLU A 380 -0.33 15.06 -3.67
N ASN A 381 -1.12 15.00 -2.58
CA ASN A 381 -0.61 14.96 -1.21
C ASN A 381 -0.24 13.54 -0.79
#